data_AF-A0A0G0F170-F1
#
_entry.id   AF-A0A0G0F170-F1
#
_cell.length_a   1.000
_cell.length_b   1.000
_cell.length_c   1.000
_cell.angle_alpha   90.00
_cell.angle_beta   90.00
_cell.angle_gamma   90.00
#
_symmetry.space_group_name_H-M   'P 1'
#
loop_
_entity.id
_entity.type
_entity.pdbx_description
1 polymer ?
#
loop_
_entity_poly.entity_id
_entity_poly.type
_entity_poly.pdbx_seq_one_letter_code
_entity_poly.pdbx_strand_id
1 'polypeptide(L)'
;MSAVWIIVTEKRLKRFFLGKKAKDLEDTIINLENNITDLKKAKEDIQKDIITINTKLKKSIRGLETIRFNPFPDQGSNQSFAIGMLNEEGDGVVFSSLYSRERMSIFAKPVKNNKSEYELSAEEKEALQKARV
;
A
#
# COMPACT_ATOMS: atom_id res chain seq x y z
N MET A 1 4.91 61.22 42.92
CA MET A 1 5.15 60.72 41.55
C MET A 1 5.30 59.20 41.50
N SER A 2 6.22 58.61 42.28
CA SER A 2 6.48 57.15 42.25
C SER A 2 5.31 56.28 42.75
N ALA A 3 4.60 56.70 43.80
CA ALA A 3 3.45 55.97 44.34
C ALA A 3 2.25 55.91 43.37
N VAL A 4 2.01 57.00 42.63
CA VAL A 4 0.96 57.06 41.61
C VAL A 4 1.28 56.12 40.45
N TRP A 5 2.55 56.08 40.04
CA TRP A 5 3.01 55.11 39.04
C TRP A 5 2.78 53.68 39.50
N ILE A 6 3.17 53.31 40.73
CA ILE A 6 2.96 51.96 41.28
C ILE A 6 1.49 51.55 41.24
N ILE A 7 0.57 52.43 41.66
CA ILE A 7 -0.87 52.15 41.68
C ILE A 7 -1.43 51.99 40.25
N VAL A 8 -0.95 52.79 39.30
CA VAL A 8 -1.37 52.69 37.90
C VAL A 8 -0.84 51.41 37.25
N THR A 9 0.41 51.03 37.52
CA THR A 9 0.99 49.78 37.02
C THR A 9 0.29 48.56 37.63
N GLU A 10 -0.05 48.60 38.92
CA GLU A 10 -0.78 47.53 39.59
C GLU A 10 -2.21 47.37 39.03
N LYS A 11 -2.93 48.48 38.80
CA LYS A 11 -4.24 48.45 38.13
C LYS A 11 -4.15 47.93 36.70
N ARG A 12 -3.11 48.33 35.95
CA ARG A 12 -2.88 47.82 34.58
C ARG A 12 -2.54 46.33 34.57
N LEU A 13 -1.66 45.87 35.45
CA LEU A 13 -1.34 44.44 35.60
C LEU A 13 -2.61 43.66 35.95
N LYS A 14 -3.33 44.05 37.02
CA LYS A 14 -4.59 43.39 37.40
C LYS A 14 -5.57 43.31 36.24
N ARG A 15 -5.75 44.38 35.46
CA ARG A 15 -6.64 44.42 34.29
C ARG A 15 -6.15 43.56 33.11
N PHE A 16 -4.83 43.41 32.95
CA PHE A 16 -4.22 42.51 31.97
C PHE A 16 -4.40 41.03 32.38
N PHE A 17 -4.26 40.72 33.67
CA PHE A 17 -4.47 39.39 34.25
C PHE A 17 -5.95 39.03 34.51
N LEU A 18 -6.87 40.01 34.45
CA LEU A 18 -8.32 39.82 34.56
C LEU A 18 -8.97 39.33 33.25
N GLY A 19 -8.30 39.48 32.10
CA GLY A 19 -8.87 39.18 30.77
C GLY A 19 -8.79 37.70 30.34
N LYS A 20 -7.81 36.95 30.85
CA LYS A 20 -7.68 35.49 30.75
C LYS A 20 -6.88 35.05 31.98
N LYS A 21 -7.47 34.22 32.85
CA LYS A 21 -6.81 33.79 34.09
C LYS A 21 -5.56 32.99 33.72
N ALA A 22 -4.48 33.08 34.50
CA ALA A 22 -3.32 32.21 34.34
C ALA A 22 -3.72 30.71 34.33
N LYS A 23 -4.78 30.37 35.07
CA LYS A 23 -5.44 29.06 35.05
C LYS A 23 -5.99 28.66 33.67
N ASP A 24 -6.58 29.59 32.92
CA ASP A 24 -7.09 29.32 31.57
C ASP A 24 -5.94 29.02 30.58
N LEU A 25 -4.77 29.62 30.80
CA LEU A 25 -3.57 29.38 29.97
C LEU A 25 -2.93 28.03 30.32
N GLU A 26 -2.85 27.70 31.61
CA GLU A 26 -2.39 26.39 32.09
C GLU A 26 -3.28 25.25 31.56
N ASP A 27 -4.61 25.40 31.67
CA ASP A 27 -5.57 24.45 31.11
C ASP A 27 -5.43 24.33 29.57
N THR A 28 -5.14 25.44 28.88
CA THR A 28 -4.88 25.42 27.43
C THR A 28 -3.57 24.67 27.10
N ILE A 29 -2.52 24.86 27.90
CA ILE A 29 -1.23 24.17 27.72
C ILE A 29 -1.40 22.67 27.94
N ILE A 30 -2.11 22.27 29.00
CA ILE A 30 -2.42 20.86 29.28
C ILE A 30 -3.23 20.24 28.14
N ASN A 31 -4.24 20.96 27.63
CA ASN A 31 -5.01 20.48 26.48
C ASN A 31 -4.16 20.36 25.21
N LEU A 32 -3.24 21.31 24.96
CA LEU A 32 -2.31 21.22 23.84
C LEU A 32 -1.36 20.03 24.00
N GLU A 33 -0.86 19.77 25.22
CA GLU A 33 0.01 18.62 25.51
C GLU A 33 -0.73 17.29 25.26
N ASN A 34 -1.98 17.17 25.72
CA ASN A 34 -2.83 16.01 25.46
C ASN A 34 -3.07 15.82 23.96
N ASN A 35 -3.45 16.90 23.24
CA ASN A 35 -3.65 16.84 21.79
C ASN A 35 -2.36 16.44 21.04
N ILE A 36 -1.20 16.96 21.45
CA ILE A 36 0.10 16.57 20.86
C ILE A 36 0.38 15.09 21.12
N THR A 37 0.06 14.60 22.31
CA THR A 37 0.24 13.18 22.67
C THR A 37 -0.67 12.28 21.85
N ASP A 38 -1.94 12.65 21.70
CA ASP A 38 -2.90 11.93 20.87
C ASP A 38 -2.51 11.95 19.39
N LEU A 39 -2.04 13.08 18.87
CA LEU A 39 -1.53 13.20 17.52
C LEU A 39 -0.30 12.31 17.29
N LYS A 40 0.62 12.25 18.25
CA LYS A 40 1.79 11.35 18.19
C LYS A 40 1.34 9.89 18.13
N LYS A 41 0.39 9.50 18.99
CA LYS A 41 -0.15 8.13 19.01
C LYS A 41 -0.84 7.78 17.69
N ALA A 42 -1.72 8.66 17.20
CA ALA A 42 -2.40 8.46 15.92
C ALA A 42 -1.39 8.34 14.76
N LYS A 43 -0.32 9.14 14.76
CA LYS A 43 0.77 9.03 13.79
C LYS A 43 1.44 7.65 13.86
N GLU A 44 1.78 7.17 15.05
CA GLU A 44 2.42 5.86 15.22
C GLU A 44 1.52 4.72 14.72
N ASP A 45 0.22 4.80 15.00
CA ASP A 45 -0.74 3.78 14.57
C ASP A 45 -0.92 3.80 13.04
N ILE A 46 -1.05 4.99 12.43
CA ILE A 46 -1.06 5.14 10.96
C ILE A 46 0.22 4.58 10.34
N GLN A 47 1.39 4.81 10.95
CA GLN A 47 2.64 4.26 10.44
C GLN A 47 2.65 2.72 10.46
N LYS A 48 2.12 2.10 11.53
CA LYS A 48 1.99 0.63 11.61
C LYS A 48 1.02 0.10 10.56
N ASP A 49 -0.09 0.79 10.33
CA ASP A 49 -1.08 0.41 9.32
C ASP A 49 -0.48 0.47 7.92
N ILE A 50 0.26 1.55 7.59
CA ILE A 50 0.96 1.68 6.31
C ILE A 50 1.95 0.54 6.10
N ILE A 51 2.74 0.19 7.13
CA ILE A 51 3.67 -0.94 7.05
C ILE A 51 2.90 -2.23 6.76
N THR A 52 1.82 -2.49 7.50
CA THR A 52 0.98 -3.68 7.35
C THR A 52 0.36 -3.77 5.94
N ILE A 53 -0.17 -2.66 5.43
CA ILE A 53 -0.74 -2.57 4.09
C ILE A 53 0.33 -2.85 3.04
N ASN A 54 1.49 -2.22 3.14
CA ASN A 54 2.59 -2.45 2.19
C ASN A 54 3.07 -3.90 2.20
N THR A 55 3.18 -4.53 3.37
CA THR A 55 3.55 -5.95 3.46
C THR A 55 2.51 -6.86 2.81
N LYS A 56 1.21 -6.56 2.96
CA LYS A 56 0.15 -7.31 2.28
C LYS A 56 0.15 -7.08 0.77
N LEU A 57 0.31 -5.83 0.33
CA LEU A 57 0.34 -5.44 -1.09
C LEU A 57 1.48 -6.11 -1.85
N LYS A 58 2.66 -6.25 -1.23
CA LYS A 58 3.81 -6.96 -1.83
C LYS A 58 3.49 -8.42 -2.20
N LYS A 59 2.63 -9.07 -1.42
CA LYS A 59 2.22 -10.47 -1.63
C LYS A 59 1.05 -10.62 -2.59
N SER A 60 0.29 -9.55 -2.85
CA SER A 60 -0.83 -9.58 -3.78
C SER A 60 -0.37 -9.73 -5.22
N ILE A 61 -1.09 -10.53 -6.00
CA ILE A 61 -0.90 -10.57 -7.46
C ILE A 61 -1.27 -9.21 -8.05
N ARG A 62 -0.32 -8.61 -8.76
CA ARG A 62 -0.46 -7.29 -9.39
C ARG A 62 -0.07 -7.30 -10.85
N GLY A 63 0.81 -8.22 -11.22
CA GLY A 63 1.22 -8.46 -12.58
C GLY A 63 0.30 -9.50 -13.20
N LEU A 64 -0.36 -9.12 -14.29
CA LEU A 64 -1.28 -9.99 -15.02
C LEU A 64 -1.14 -9.72 -16.51
N GLU A 65 -0.81 -10.75 -17.27
CA GLU A 65 -0.78 -10.68 -18.73
C GLU A 65 -1.36 -11.97 -19.33
N THR A 66 -2.07 -11.84 -20.45
CA THR A 66 -2.58 -12.97 -21.23
C THR A 66 -2.03 -12.96 -22.64
N ILE A 67 -1.41 -14.06 -23.04
CA ILE A 67 -0.94 -14.30 -24.41
C ILE A 67 -1.84 -15.35 -25.05
N ARG A 68 -2.39 -15.06 -26.23
CA ARG A 68 -3.14 -16.03 -27.04
C ARG A 68 -2.27 -16.57 -28.16
N PHE A 69 -2.30 -17.88 -28.37
CA PHE A 69 -1.47 -18.55 -29.36
C PHE A 69 -2.20 -19.74 -30.00
N ASN A 70 -1.62 -20.26 -31.08
CA ASN A 70 -2.08 -21.48 -31.73
C ASN A 70 -0.99 -22.56 -31.61
N PRO A 71 -1.19 -23.62 -30.80
CA PRO A 71 -0.24 -24.72 -30.69
C PRO A 71 -0.25 -25.66 -31.91
N PHE A 72 -1.29 -25.58 -32.75
CA PHE A 72 -1.48 -26.46 -33.92
C PHE A 72 -1.83 -25.63 -35.16
N PRO A 73 -0.85 -25.28 -36.01
CA PRO A 73 -1.05 -24.43 -37.19
C PRO A 73 -2.21 -24.88 -38.08
N ASP A 74 -2.40 -26.19 -38.22
CA ASP A 74 -3.36 -26.80 -39.14
C ASP A 74 -4.82 -26.80 -38.62
N GLN A 75 -5.05 -26.53 -37.33
CA GLN A 75 -6.39 -26.60 -36.74
C GLN A 75 -7.16 -25.28 -36.83
N GLY A 76 -6.44 -24.17 -37.08
CA GLY A 76 -6.97 -22.81 -37.16
C GLY A 76 -7.46 -22.26 -35.81
N SER A 77 -7.22 -20.96 -35.56
CA SER A 77 -7.62 -20.17 -34.38
C SER A 77 -6.65 -20.16 -33.18
N ASN A 78 -6.40 -18.97 -32.62
CA ASN A 78 -5.60 -18.75 -31.40
C ASN A 78 -6.47 -18.94 -30.15
N GLN A 79 -7.03 -20.14 -29.95
CA GLN A 79 -7.88 -20.44 -28.77
C GLN A 79 -7.08 -20.86 -27.54
N SER A 80 -5.82 -21.24 -27.71
CA SER A 80 -4.93 -21.51 -26.59
C SER A 80 -4.45 -20.20 -25.96
N PHE A 81 -4.16 -20.24 -24.67
CA PHE A 81 -3.72 -19.07 -23.93
C PHE A 81 -2.65 -19.41 -22.90
N ALA A 82 -1.84 -18.42 -22.53
CA ALA A 82 -0.98 -18.44 -21.37
C ALA A 82 -1.25 -17.17 -20.54
N ILE A 83 -1.46 -17.32 -19.24
CA ILE A 83 -1.74 -16.23 -18.31
C ILE A 83 -0.64 -16.24 -17.25
N GLY A 84 0.17 -15.20 -17.22
CA GLY A 84 1.14 -14.97 -16.15
C GLY A 84 0.50 -14.16 -15.03
N MET A 85 0.59 -14.64 -13.79
CA MET A 85 0.12 -13.95 -12.60
C MET A 85 1.26 -13.85 -11.59
N LEU A 86 1.74 -12.64 -11.30
CA LEU A 86 2.88 -12.42 -10.41
C LEU A 86 2.59 -11.30 -9.38
N ASN A 87 3.18 -11.44 -8.20
CA ASN A 87 3.30 -10.37 -7.23
C ASN A 87 4.62 -9.58 -7.40
N GLU A 88 4.86 -8.57 -6.57
CA GLU A 88 6.08 -7.74 -6.63
C GLU A 88 7.37 -8.51 -6.32
N GLU A 89 7.27 -9.63 -5.60
CA GLU A 89 8.41 -10.50 -5.29
C GLU A 89 8.73 -11.48 -6.45
N GLY A 90 7.92 -11.46 -7.52
CA GLY A 90 8.03 -12.39 -8.64
C GLY A 90 7.52 -13.79 -8.34
N ASP A 91 6.76 -13.95 -7.25
CA ASP A 91 6.06 -15.17 -6.89
C ASP A 91 4.66 -15.18 -7.50
N GLY A 92 4.17 -16.36 -7.90
CA GLY A 92 2.84 -16.49 -8.47
C GLY A 92 2.65 -17.79 -9.23
N VAL A 93 1.98 -17.71 -10.37
CA VAL A 93 1.60 -18.88 -11.18
C VAL A 93 1.48 -18.48 -12.64
N VAL A 94 1.84 -19.39 -13.54
CA VAL A 94 1.45 -19.31 -14.95
C VAL A 94 0.43 -20.39 -15.25
N PHE A 95 -0.70 -19.98 -15.83
CA PHE A 95 -1.69 -20.90 -16.40
C PHE A 95 -1.48 -20.97 -17.89
N SER A 96 -1.65 -22.14 -18.48
CA SER A 96 -1.71 -22.28 -19.93
C SER A 96 -2.79 -23.26 -20.34
N SER A 97 -3.37 -23.03 -21.50
CA SER A 97 -4.28 -23.99 -22.13
C SER A 97 -3.73 -24.42 -23.47
N LEU A 98 -3.96 -25.68 -23.80
CA LEU A 98 -3.75 -26.24 -25.12
C LEU A 98 -5.10 -26.71 -25.64
N TYR A 99 -5.66 -25.94 -26.56
CA TYR A 99 -6.91 -26.24 -27.22
C TYR A 99 -6.66 -27.06 -28.50
N SER A 100 -7.41 -28.15 -28.65
CA SER A 100 -7.65 -28.82 -29.92
C SER A 100 -9.15 -29.01 -30.12
N ARG A 101 -9.58 -29.34 -31.35
CA ARG A 101 -11.01 -29.55 -31.66
C ARG A 101 -11.71 -30.58 -30.78
N GLU A 102 -10.98 -31.59 -30.30
CA GLU A 102 -11.53 -32.70 -29.52
C GLU A 102 -11.26 -32.59 -28.02
N ARG A 103 -10.23 -31.85 -27.60
CA ARG A 103 -9.82 -31.76 -26.20
C ARG A 103 -9.19 -30.42 -25.86
N MET A 104 -9.36 -30.02 -24.61
CA MET A 104 -8.64 -28.91 -24.00
C MET A 104 -7.90 -29.42 -22.77
N SER A 105 -6.60 -29.15 -22.71
CA SER A 105 -5.80 -29.31 -21.49
C SER A 105 -5.54 -27.94 -20.87
N ILE A 106 -5.56 -27.86 -19.54
CA ILE A 106 -5.12 -26.67 -18.80
C ILE A 106 -4.00 -27.10 -17.85
N PHE A 107 -2.94 -26.32 -17.79
CA PHE A 107 -1.80 -26.51 -16.92
C PHE A 107 -1.65 -25.30 -16.00
N ALA A 108 -1.15 -25.55 -14.80
CA ALA A 108 -0.80 -24.52 -13.84
C ALA A 108 0.60 -24.83 -13.31
N LYS A 109 1.53 -23.89 -13.48
CA LYS A 109 2.91 -24.05 -13.02
C LYS A 109 3.23 -22.95 -12.01
N PRO A 110 3.57 -23.31 -10.75
CA PRO A 110 3.94 -22.32 -9.75
C PRO A 110 5.22 -21.60 -10.14
N VAL A 111 5.31 -20.32 -9.78
CA VAL A 111 6.46 -19.46 -10.03
C VAL A 111 6.96 -18.91 -8.71
N LYS A 112 8.28 -19.02 -8.50
CA LYS A 112 9.00 -18.51 -7.34
C LYS A 112 10.16 -17.65 -7.82
N ASN A 113 10.28 -16.40 -7.36
CA ASN A 113 11.34 -15.48 -7.77
C ASN A 113 11.52 -15.41 -9.31
N ASN A 114 10.42 -15.28 -10.06
CA ASN A 114 10.38 -15.25 -11.53
C ASN A 114 10.85 -16.55 -12.23
N LYS A 115 10.96 -17.67 -11.52
CA LYS A 115 11.36 -18.96 -12.07
C LYS A 115 10.34 -20.04 -11.71
N SER A 116 10.09 -20.95 -12.65
CA SER A 116 9.28 -22.14 -12.43
C SER A 116 10.21 -23.35 -12.28
N GLU A 117 9.86 -24.27 -11.39
CA GLU A 117 10.52 -25.58 -11.27
C GLU A 117 10.20 -26.48 -12.48
N TYR A 118 9.05 -26.23 -13.11
CA TYR A 118 8.60 -26.92 -14.31
C TYR A 118 9.08 -26.17 -15.55
N GLU A 119 9.40 -26.93 -16.60
CA GLU A 119 9.75 -26.36 -17.90
C GLU A 119 8.60 -25.53 -18.47
N LEU A 120 8.93 -24.35 -18.97
CA LEU A 120 7.96 -23.39 -19.51
C LEU A 120 8.05 -23.33 -21.04
N SER A 121 6.90 -23.27 -21.71
CA SER A 121 6.79 -22.98 -23.14
C SER A 121 7.26 -21.56 -23.46
N ALA A 122 7.45 -21.24 -24.74
CA ALA A 122 7.81 -19.90 -25.16
C ALA A 122 6.75 -18.86 -24.75
N GLU A 123 5.48 -19.21 -24.91
CA GLU A 123 4.32 -18.38 -24.60
C GLU A 123 4.13 -18.20 -23.09
N GLU A 124 4.36 -19.25 -22.30
CA GLU A 124 4.35 -19.16 -20.83
C GLU A 124 5.47 -18.25 -20.31
N LYS A 125 6.67 -18.33 -20.91
CA LYS A 125 7.79 -17.43 -20.58
C LYS A 125 7.47 -15.99 -20.95
N GLU A 126 6.89 -15.77 -22.12
CA GLU A 126 6.48 -14.43 -22.57
C GLU A 126 5.42 -13.83 -21.65
N ALA A 127 4.39 -14.60 -21.30
CA ALA A 127 3.33 -14.17 -20.39
C ALA A 127 3.90 -13.77 -19.02
N LEU A 128 4.81 -14.57 -18.46
CA LEU A 128 5.48 -14.22 -17.20
C LEU A 128 6.38 -13.00 -17.31
N GLN A 129 7.09 -12.83 -18.43
CA GLN A 129 7.96 -11.67 -18.63
C GLN A 129 7.17 -10.37 -18.68
N LYS A 130 6.02 -10.37 -19.36
CA LYS A 130 5.11 -9.22 -19.48
C LYS A 130 4.29 -8.97 -18.21
N ALA A 131 3.98 -10.03 -17.46
CA ALA A 131 3.29 -9.93 -16.16
C ALA A 131 4.22 -9.49 -15.01
N ARG A 132 5.46 -9.04 -15.26
CA ARG A 132 6.32 -8.52 -14.19
C ARG A 132 5.80 -7.16 -13.71
N VAL A 133 5.78 -6.98 -12.39
CA VAL A 133 5.37 -5.74 -11.70
C VAL A 133 6.53 -4.77 -11.59
#